data_AF-A0A1B8HNA3-F1
#
_entry.id   AF-A0A1B8HNA3-F1
#
_cell.length_a   1.000
_cell.length_b   1.000
_cell.length_c   1.000
_cell.angle_alpha   90.00
_cell.angle_beta   90.00
_cell.angle_gamma   90.00
#
_symmetry.space_group_name_H-M   'P 1'
#
loop_
_entity.id
_entity.type
_entity.pdbx_description
1 polymer ?
#
loop_
_entity_poly.entity_id
_entity_poly.type
_entity_poly.pdbx_seq_one_letter_code
_entity_poly.pdbx_strand_id
1 'polypeptide(L)' 'MATSSTNNKSQQLNARFPHDVVADLEKNLEEGESKAQFIVTAVKGEIKRRQRKTKQSDD' A
#
# COMPACT_ATOMS: atom_id res chain seq x y z
N MET A 1 -0.82 21.51 -18.09
CA MET A 1 -1.16 21.75 -16.66
C MET A 1 -0.41 20.71 -15.84
N ALA A 2 0.58 21.11 -15.04
CA ALA A 2 1.24 20.18 -14.13
C ALA A 2 0.35 20.00 -12.91
N THR A 3 -0.45 18.93 -12.87
CA THR A 3 -1.15 18.54 -11.65
C THR A 3 -0.11 18.06 -10.65
N SER A 4 0.17 18.86 -9.63
CA SER A 4 1.07 18.46 -8.55
C SER A 4 0.57 17.15 -7.95
N SER A 5 1.34 16.08 -8.06
CA SER A 5 0.99 14.73 -7.57
C SER A 5 0.93 14.60 -6.05
N THR A 6 0.98 15.72 -5.33
CA THR A 6 1.04 15.82 -3.87
C THR A 6 0.04 16.86 -3.40
N ASN A 7 -0.79 16.52 -2.42
CA ASN A 7 -1.56 17.48 -1.62
C ASN A 7 -1.11 17.40 -0.15
N ASN A 8 -1.61 18.29 0.71
CA ASN A 8 -1.21 18.35 2.13
C ASN A 8 -1.45 17.06 2.94
N LYS A 9 -2.16 16.07 2.39
CA LYS A 9 -2.53 14.83 3.08
C LYS A 9 -2.07 13.54 2.37
N SER A 10 -1.63 13.62 1.11
CA SER A 10 -1.36 12.44 0.28
C SER A 10 -0.46 12.75 -0.91
N GLN A 11 0.33 11.75 -1.30
CA GLN A 11 1.14 11.76 -2.50
C GLN A 11 0.71 10.59 -3.38
N GLN A 12 0.46 10.86 -4.67
CA GLN A 12 0.15 9.85 -5.65
C GLN A 12 1.44 9.14 -6.07
N LEU A 13 1.45 7.82 -5.95
CA LEU A 13 2.50 6.94 -6.44
C LEU A 13 1.98 6.18 -7.66
N ASN A 14 2.70 6.25 -8.77
CA ASN A 14 2.37 5.50 -9.97
C ASN A 14 3.19 4.20 -9.98
N ALA A 15 2.54 3.08 -9.65
CA ALA A 15 3.12 1.75 -9.71
C ALA A 15 2.31 0.86 -10.66
N ARG A 16 2.99 -0.03 -11.40
CA ARG A 16 2.35 -1.03 -12.24
C ARG A 16 2.28 -2.35 -11.50
N PHE A 17 1.13 -3.00 -11.54
CA PHE A 17 0.91 -4.33 -10.97
C PHE A 17 0.71 -5.33 -12.12
N PRO A 18 1.33 -6.52 -12.04
CA PRO A 18 0.98 -7.65 -12.91
C PRO A 18 -0.51 -8.01 -12.84
N HIS A 19 -1.07 -8.54 -13.93
CA HIS A 19 -2.51 -8.83 -14.02
C HIS A 19 -2.99 -9.89 -13.02
N ASP A 20 -2.19 -10.91 -12.78
CA ASP A 20 -2.41 -11.93 -11.75
C ASP A 20 -2.50 -11.30 -10.36
N VAL A 21 -1.58 -10.40 -10.02
CA VAL A 21 -1.60 -9.68 -8.75
C VAL A 21 -2.84 -8.80 -8.60
N VAL A 22 -3.30 -8.14 -9.67
CA VAL A 22 -4.54 -7.35 -9.65
C VAL A 22 -5.76 -8.24 -9.45
N ALA A 23 -5.82 -9.39 -10.13
CA ALA A 23 -6.92 -10.34 -9.98
C ALA A 23 -7.00 -10.91 -8.56
N ASP A 24 -5.85 -11.22 -7.95
CA ASP A 24 -5.82 -11.70 -6.57
C ASP A 24 -6.17 -10.61 -5.57
N LEU A 25 -5.73 -9.37 -5.80
CA LEU A 25 -6.17 -8.22 -4.99
C LEU A 25 -7.70 -8.11 -5.00
N GLU A 26 -8.32 -8.14 -6.18
CA GLU A 26 -9.77 -8.00 -6.33
C GLU A 26 -10.56 -9.13 -5.66
N LYS A 27 -10.05 -10.36 -5.72
CA LYS A 27 -10.68 -11.53 -5.06
C LYS A 27 -10.61 -11.48 -3.53
N ASN A 28 -9.63 -10.75 -2.97
CA ASN A 28 -9.38 -10.67 -1.54
C ASN A 28 -9.88 -9.36 -0.91
N LEU A 29 -10.65 -8.54 -1.64
CA LEU A 29 -11.31 -7.38 -1.06
C LEU A 29 -12.45 -7.83 -0.14
N GLU A 30 -12.50 -7.23 1.04
CA GLU A 30 -13.64 -7.38 1.93
C GLU A 30 -14.86 -6.57 1.46
N GLU A 31 -16.05 -6.92 1.94
CA GLU A 31 -17.27 -6.20 1.58
C GLU A 31 -17.17 -4.72 2.01
N GLY A 32 -17.32 -3.82 1.03
CA GLY A 32 -17.19 -2.38 1.24
C GLY A 32 -15.75 -1.85 1.27
N GLU A 33 -14.74 -2.71 1.08
CA GLU A 33 -13.34 -2.28 1.01
C GLU A 33 -12.97 -1.80 -0.41
N SER A 34 -12.33 -0.64 -0.48
CA SER A 34 -11.75 -0.14 -1.73
C SER A 34 -10.33 -0.66 -1.97
N LYS A 35 -9.93 -0.81 -3.23
CA LYS A 35 -8.54 -1.17 -3.62
C LYS A 35 -7.50 -0.25 -2.96
N ALA A 36 -7.82 1.04 -2.83
CA ALA A 36 -6.93 2.01 -2.19
C ALA A 36 -6.74 1.73 -0.70
N GLN A 37 -7.83 1.41 0.02
CA GLN A 37 -7.75 1.02 1.44
C GLN A 37 -6.92 -0.26 1.61
N PHE A 38 -7.18 -1.27 0.79
CA PHE A 38 -6.42 -2.52 0.81
C PHE A 38 -4.91 -2.27 0.63
N ILE A 39 -4.53 -1.51 -0.41
CA ILE A 39 -3.13 -1.18 -0.69
C ILE A 39 -2.49 -0.41 0.47
N VAL A 40 -3.17 0.60 1.01
CA VAL A 40 -2.66 1.39 2.14
C VAL A 40 -2.46 0.51 3.37
N THR A 41 -3.39 -0.39 3.66
CA THR A 41 -3.30 -1.33 4.78
C THR A 41 -2.13 -2.29 4.60
N ALA A 42 -1.97 -2.89 3.42
CA ALA A 42 -0.86 -3.78 3.10
C ALA A 42 0.50 -3.08 3.24
N VAL A 43 0.65 -1.87 2.70
CA VAL A 43 1.87 -1.07 2.81
C VAL A 43 2.20 -0.73 4.26
N LYS A 44 1.20 -0.30 5.06
CA LYS A 44 1.39 -0.02 6.49
C LYS A 44 1.79 -1.28 7.26
N GLY A 45 1.21 -2.43 6.94
CA GLY A 45 1.57 -3.72 7.51
C GLY A 45 3.03 -4.08 7.26
N GLU A 46 3.49 -3.91 6.01
CA GLU A 46 4.86 -4.20 5.61
C GLU A 46 5.88 -3.28 6.29
N ILE A 47 5.58 -1.97 6.39
CA ILE A 47 6.42 -1.01 7.11
C ILE A 47 6.60 -1.45 8.57
N LYS A 48 5.49 -1.75 9.28
CA LYS A 48 5.53 -2.23 10.67
C LYS A 48 6.30 -3.54 10.82
N ARG A 49 6.22 -4.45 9.84
CA ARG A 49 6.97 -5.71 9.85
C ARG A 49 8.47 -5.46 9.78
N ARG A 50 8.92 -4.55 8.89
CA ARG A 50 10.34 -4.20 8.76
C ARG A 50 10.87 -3.47 9.99
N GLN A 51 10.10 -2.53 10.54
CA GLN A 51 10.47 -1.82 11.78
C GLN A 51 10.60 -2.74 13.00
N ARG A 52 9.83 -3.84 13.06
CA ARG A 52 9.98 -4.85 14.12
C ARG A 52 11.29 -5.65 13.99
N LYS A 53 11.69 -5.99 12.76
CA LYS A 53 12.95 -6.69 12.50
C LYS A 53 14.17 -5.86 12.89
N THR A 54 14.16 -4.57 12.57
CA THR A 54 15.28 -3.68 12.94
C THR A 54 15.41 -3.50 14.45
N LYS A 55 14.29 -3.46 15.19
CA LYS A 55 14.32 -3.39 16.66
C LYS A 55 14.82 -4.67 17.33
N GLN A 56 14.70 -5.82 16.68
CA GLN A 56 15.23 -7.10 17.17
C GLN A 56 16.72 -7.31 16.88
N SER A 57 17.31 -6.51 15.98
CA SER A 57 18.74 -6.59 15.65
C SER A 57 19.61 -5.58 16.39
N ASP A 58 19.00 -4.69 17.18
CA ASP A 58 19.66 -3.65 17.99
C ASP A 58 19.70 -4.02 19.50
N ASP A 59 19.33 -5.25 19.87
CA ASP A 59 19.39 -5.84 21.23
C ASP A 59 20.24 -7.12 21.19
#